data_AF-A0A1Z3N6M6-F1
#
_entry.id   AF-A0A1Z3N6M6-F1
#
_cell.length_a   1.000
_cell.length_b   1.000
_cell.length_c   1.000
_cell.angle_alpha   90.00
_cell.angle_beta   90.00
_cell.angle_gamma   90.00
#
_symmetry.space_group_name_H-M   'P 1'
#
loop_
_entity.id
_entity.type
_entity.pdbx_description
1 polymer ?
#
loop_
_entity_poly.entity_id
_entity_poly.type
_entity_poly.pdbx_seq_one_letter_code
_entity_poly.pdbx_strand_id
1 'polypeptide(L)'
;MTKTEEKIRRLCPEVVASGLDPVFLSQMLDTRFLGNFSLFSAAADIFLYEYAEELEELQNLIENLDRKKAFAAAHKIKGAISNFHRPDVAETARILEIHTDDWSHEQLKAQFAVLQVQIQEFAFELKILMRSFEEIQDLP
;
A
#
# COMPACT_ATOMS: atom_id res chain seq x y z
N MET A 1 1.37 3.22 24.95
CA MET A 1 0.26 3.66 24.09
C MET A 1 0.54 5.09 23.67
N THR A 2 0.66 5.37 22.37
CA THR A 2 0.88 6.74 21.87
C THR A 2 -0.44 7.51 21.86
N LYS A 3 -0.40 8.86 21.78
CA LYS A 3 -1.62 9.67 21.59
C LYS A 3 -2.37 9.28 20.32
N THR A 4 -1.64 8.88 19.28
CA THR A 4 -2.19 8.41 18.00
C THR A 4 -2.90 7.06 18.18
N GLU A 5 -2.28 6.11 18.89
CA GLU A 5 -2.90 4.81 19.19
C GLU A 5 -4.20 4.95 20.00
N GLU A 6 -4.20 5.80 21.04
CA GLU A 6 -5.40 6.10 21.83
C GLU A 6 -6.55 6.64 20.97
N LYS A 7 -6.24 7.57 20.05
CA LYS A 7 -7.22 8.12 19.11
C LYS A 7 -7.79 7.05 18.20
N ILE A 8 -6.95 6.23 17.56
CA ILE A 8 -7.41 5.15 16.67
C ILE A 8 -8.34 4.19 17.41
N ARG A 9 -7.94 3.72 18.61
CA ARG A 9 -8.76 2.78 19.39
C ARG A 9 -10.10 3.36 19.84
N ARG A 10 -10.13 4.65 20.15
CA ARG A 10 -11.34 5.33 20.65
C ARG A 10 -12.28 5.75 19.53
N LEU A 11 -11.73 6.20 18.41
CA LEU A 11 -12.47 6.91 17.36
C LEU A 11 -12.71 6.06 16.12
N CYS A 12 -11.93 4.99 15.92
CA CYS A 12 -12.05 4.10 14.76
C CYS A 12 -12.19 2.63 15.19
N PRO A 13 -13.23 2.26 15.96
CA PRO A 13 -13.42 0.88 16.42
C PRO A 13 -13.53 -0.12 15.26
N GLU A 14 -14.02 0.30 14.09
CA GLU A 14 -14.12 -0.49 12.86
C GLU A 14 -12.76 -0.87 12.27
N VAL A 15 -11.73 -0.05 12.46
CA VAL A 15 -10.34 -0.39 12.08
C VAL A 15 -9.85 -1.57 12.90
N VAL A 16 -10.12 -1.56 14.20
CA VAL A 16 -9.79 -2.67 15.10
C VAL A 16 -10.61 -3.93 14.74
N ALA A 17 -11.90 -3.75 14.46
CA ALA A 17 -12.79 -4.85 14.08
C ALA A 17 -12.40 -5.49 12.74
N SER A 18 -11.76 -4.74 11.85
CA SER A 18 -11.23 -5.22 10.57
C SER A 18 -9.90 -5.99 10.71
N GLY A 19 -9.39 -6.14 11.94
CA GLY A 19 -8.16 -6.88 12.22
C GLY A 19 -6.87 -6.07 12.03
N LEU A 20 -6.96 -4.77 11.75
CA LEU A 20 -5.80 -3.89 11.64
C LEU A 20 -5.27 -3.55 13.03
N ASP A 21 -3.95 -3.71 13.23
CA ASP A 21 -3.31 -3.45 14.52
C ASP A 21 -3.14 -1.94 14.76
N PRO A 22 -3.81 -1.35 15.78
CA PRO A 22 -3.70 0.07 16.09
C PRO A 22 -2.28 0.50 16.48
N VAL A 23 -1.49 -0.41 17.08
CA VAL A 23 -0.09 -0.12 17.42
C VAL A 23 0.68 0.13 16.14
N PHE A 24 0.57 -0.78 15.17
CA PHE A 24 1.27 -0.67 13.90
C PHE A 24 0.81 0.55 13.09
N LEU A 25 -0.50 0.81 13.02
CA LEU A 25 -1.03 2.01 12.36
C LEU A 25 -0.54 3.30 13.00
N SER A 26 -0.48 3.36 14.33
CA SER A 26 0.05 4.54 15.04
C SER A 26 1.53 4.76 14.73
N GLN A 27 2.33 3.69 14.69
CA GLN A 27 3.74 3.77 14.33
C GLN A 27 3.93 4.24 12.88
N MET A 28 3.14 3.71 11.94
CA MET A 28 3.15 4.16 10.55
C MET A 28 2.82 5.66 10.46
N LEU A 29 1.73 6.11 11.09
CA LEU A 29 1.36 7.53 11.10
C LEU A 29 2.46 8.39 11.70
N ASP A 30 3.00 8.03 12.87
CA ASP A 30 4.01 8.82 13.56
C ASP A 30 5.32 8.88 12.77
N THR A 31 5.74 7.78 12.13
CA THR A 31 7.05 7.69 11.46
C THR A 31 7.04 8.10 9.98
N ARG A 32 5.96 7.84 9.25
CA ARG A 32 5.84 8.11 7.80
C ARG A 32 5.09 9.40 7.52
N PHE A 33 4.20 9.80 8.41
CA PHE A 33 3.31 10.94 8.23
C PHE A 33 3.38 11.96 9.37
N LEU A 34 4.34 11.83 10.29
CA LEU A 34 4.56 12.75 11.43
C LEU A 34 3.31 12.91 12.33
N GLY A 35 2.48 11.87 12.41
CA GLY A 35 1.20 11.88 13.12
C GLY A 35 0.14 12.77 12.45
N ASN A 36 0.36 13.20 11.20
CA ASN A 36 -0.52 14.09 10.46
C ASN A 36 -1.43 13.32 9.51
N PHE A 37 -2.72 13.27 9.86
CA PHE A 37 -3.74 12.60 9.06
C PHE A 37 -3.94 13.21 7.66
N SER A 38 -3.75 14.53 7.48
CA SER A 38 -3.85 15.15 6.15
C SER A 38 -2.71 14.71 5.24
N LEU A 39 -1.50 14.50 5.77
CA LEU A 39 -0.39 13.95 4.98
C LEU A 39 -0.64 12.50 4.60
N PHE A 40 -1.17 11.71 5.52
CA PHE A 40 -1.59 10.34 5.25
C PHE A 40 -2.67 10.29 4.17
N SER A 41 -3.74 11.08 4.32
CA SER A 41 -4.86 11.14 3.37
C SER A 41 -4.38 11.57 1.98
N ALA A 42 -3.56 12.62 1.87
CA ALA A 42 -3.03 13.03 0.58
C ALA A 42 -2.18 11.95 -0.10
N ALA A 43 -1.34 11.23 0.66
CA ALA A 43 -0.56 10.11 0.12
C ALA A 43 -1.45 8.92 -0.28
N ALA A 44 -2.49 8.64 0.51
CA ALA A 44 -3.44 7.58 0.22
C ALA A 44 -4.28 7.89 -1.02
N ASP A 45 -4.73 9.14 -1.20
CA ASP A 45 -5.44 9.59 -2.39
C ASP A 45 -4.61 9.41 -3.66
N ILE A 46 -3.34 9.82 -3.62
CA ILE A 46 -2.40 9.64 -4.75
C ILE A 46 -2.30 8.15 -5.09
N PHE A 47 -2.06 7.29 -4.09
CA PHE A 47 -1.98 5.85 -4.32
C PHE A 47 -3.28 5.29 -4.91
N LEU A 48 -4.43 5.62 -4.33
CA LEU A 48 -5.74 5.12 -4.76
C LEU A 48 -6.14 5.62 -6.16
N TYR A 49 -5.61 6.75 -6.60
CA TYR A 49 -5.79 7.27 -7.94
C TYR A 49 -4.89 6.54 -8.96
N GLU A 50 -3.63 6.29 -8.63
CA GLU A 50 -2.63 5.80 -9.57
C GLU A 50 -2.54 4.26 -9.67
N TYR A 51 -2.82 3.51 -8.59
CA TYR A 51 -2.43 2.09 -8.49
C TYR A 51 -2.98 1.19 -9.62
N ALA A 52 -4.18 1.48 -10.14
CA ALA A 52 -4.81 0.67 -11.16
C ALA A 52 -4.08 0.81 -12.51
N GLU A 53 -3.72 2.04 -12.88
CA GLU A 53 -2.94 2.33 -14.09
C GLU A 53 -1.52 1.77 -13.96
N GLU A 54 -0.90 1.90 -12.78
CA GLU A 54 0.43 1.32 -12.52
C GLU A 54 0.45 -0.22 -12.65
N LEU A 55 -0.60 -0.89 -12.16
CA LEU A 55 -0.75 -2.34 -12.30
C LEU A 55 -0.95 -2.74 -13.76
N GLU A 56 -1.78 -2.02 -14.51
CA GLU A 56 -1.99 -2.27 -15.94
C GLU A 56 -0.71 -2.05 -16.75
N GLU A 57 0.04 -0.97 -16.46
CA GLU A 57 1.33 -0.71 -17.08
C GLU A 57 2.30 -1.88 -16.80
N LEU A 58 2.47 -2.26 -15.53
CA LEU A 58 3.36 -3.36 -15.17
C LEU A 58 2.96 -4.68 -15.84
N GLN A 59 1.66 -4.99 -15.91
CA GLN A 59 1.16 -6.16 -16.63
C GLN A 59 1.59 -6.13 -18.09
N ASN A 60 1.37 -5.01 -18.78
CA ASN A 60 1.73 -4.84 -20.18
C ASN A 60 3.24 -4.99 -20.40
N LEU A 61 4.06 -4.46 -19.48
CA LEU A 61 5.51 -4.59 -19.55
C LEU A 61 5.99 -6.02 -19.38
N ILE A 62 5.35 -6.80 -18.50
CA ILE A 62 5.62 -8.23 -18.32
C ILE A 62 5.23 -9.01 -19.59
N GLU A 63 4.03 -8.81 -20.12
CA GLU A 63 3.55 -9.52 -21.32
C GLU A 63 4.42 -9.24 -22.55
N ASN A 64 4.94 -8.01 -22.68
CA ASN A 64 5.82 -7.61 -23.76
C ASN A 64 7.31 -7.88 -23.49
N LEU A 65 7.65 -8.48 -22.33
CA LEU A 65 9.02 -8.78 -21.91
C LEU A 65 9.96 -7.56 -21.88
N ASP A 66 9.42 -6.36 -21.61
CA ASP A 66 10.21 -5.13 -21.41
C ASP A 66 10.75 -5.08 -19.98
N ARG A 67 11.73 -5.97 -19.70
CA ARG A 67 12.26 -6.25 -18.35
C ARG A 67 12.76 -4.99 -17.63
N LYS A 68 13.45 -4.11 -18.36
CA LYS A 68 13.98 -2.86 -17.80
C LYS A 68 12.88 -1.94 -17.29
N LYS A 69 11.79 -1.80 -18.04
CA LYS A 69 10.66 -0.99 -17.61
C LYS A 69 9.84 -1.70 -16.54
N ALA A 70 9.66 -3.02 -16.64
CA ALA A 70 9.00 -3.80 -15.60
C ALA A 70 9.71 -3.64 -14.23
N PHE A 71 11.04 -3.64 -14.22
CA PHE A 71 11.85 -3.33 -13.03
C PHE A 71 11.49 -1.96 -12.45
N ALA A 72 11.49 -0.92 -13.30
CA ALA A 72 11.20 0.44 -12.87
C ALA A 72 9.76 0.61 -12.35
N ALA A 73 8.79 -0.01 -13.02
CA ALA A 73 7.39 0.00 -12.60
C ALA A 73 7.21 -0.72 -11.24
N ALA A 74 7.78 -1.92 -11.07
CA ALA A 74 7.75 -2.63 -9.79
C ALA A 74 8.44 -1.84 -8.66
N HIS A 75 9.55 -1.15 -8.96
CA HIS A 75 10.21 -0.26 -8.01
C HIS A 75 9.32 0.90 -7.56
N LYS A 76 8.60 1.54 -8.50
CA LYS A 76 7.65 2.62 -8.19
C LYS A 76 6.54 2.13 -7.25
N ILE A 77 5.90 1.01 -7.60
CA ILE A 77 4.83 0.40 -6.80
C ILE A 77 5.32 0.06 -5.39
N LYS A 78 6.49 -0.59 -5.26
CA LYS A 78 7.11 -0.87 -3.96
C LYS A 78 7.29 0.41 -3.15
N GLY A 79 7.82 1.47 -3.76
CA GLY A 79 8.06 2.76 -3.12
C GLY A 79 6.78 3.39 -2.57
N ALA A 80 5.69 3.33 -3.35
CA ALA A 80 4.39 3.83 -2.93
C ALA A 80 3.85 3.06 -1.70
N ILE A 81 3.86 1.73 -1.77
CA ILE A 81 3.32 0.83 -0.71
C ILE A 81 4.14 0.88 0.57
N SER A 82 5.45 1.10 0.48
CA SER A 82 6.37 1.15 1.64
C SER A 82 6.05 2.24 2.66
N ASN A 83 5.19 3.19 2.32
CA ASN A 83 4.73 4.24 3.24
C ASN A 83 3.59 3.76 4.17
N PHE A 84 2.97 2.62 3.88
CA PHE A 84 1.72 2.19 4.50
C PHE A 84 1.86 0.92 5.36
N HIS A 85 0.74 0.42 5.86
CA HIS A 85 0.65 -0.69 6.83
C HIS A 85 0.76 -2.08 6.19
N ARG A 86 1.31 -2.21 4.99
CA ARG A 86 1.43 -3.47 4.24
C ARG A 86 2.86 -3.75 3.77
N PRO A 87 3.81 -3.97 4.71
CA PRO A 87 5.19 -4.28 4.36
C PRO A 87 5.33 -5.60 3.58
N ASP A 88 4.39 -6.54 3.77
CA ASP A 88 4.29 -7.78 3.02
C ASP A 88 4.06 -7.54 1.52
N VAL A 89 3.20 -6.58 1.18
CA VAL A 89 2.88 -6.24 -0.22
C VAL A 89 4.06 -5.51 -0.88
N ALA A 90 4.72 -4.62 -0.13
CA ALA A 90 5.95 -3.99 -0.59
C ALA A 90 7.06 -5.04 -0.87
N GLU A 91 7.15 -6.09 -0.04
CA GLU A 91 8.10 -7.18 -0.27
C GLU A 91 7.74 -8.01 -1.51
N THR A 92 6.45 -8.31 -1.76
CA THR A 92 6.02 -8.95 -3.00
C THR A 92 6.43 -8.14 -4.23
N ALA A 93 6.27 -6.81 -4.19
CA ALA A 93 6.69 -5.91 -5.25
C ALA A 93 8.23 -5.92 -5.41
N ARG A 94 8.97 -5.94 -4.29
CA ARG A 94 10.44 -6.06 -4.31
C ARG A 94 10.92 -7.36 -4.93
N ILE A 95 10.27 -8.48 -4.61
CA ILE A 95 10.57 -9.80 -5.18
C ILE A 95 10.39 -9.74 -6.71
N LEU A 96 9.28 -9.17 -7.18
CA LEU A 96 9.05 -9.00 -8.61
C LEU A 96 10.10 -8.10 -9.26
N GLU A 97 10.43 -6.95 -8.63
CA GLU A 97 11.45 -6.01 -9.07
C GLU A 97 12.81 -6.70 -9.27
N ILE A 98 13.35 -7.32 -8.23
CA ILE A 98 14.70 -7.89 -8.27
C ILE A 98 14.81 -9.11 -9.18
N HIS A 99 13.67 -9.75 -9.48
CA HIS A 99 13.63 -10.95 -10.32
C HIS A 99 13.18 -10.72 -11.77
N THR A 100 13.02 -9.45 -12.17
CA THR A 100 12.63 -9.09 -13.55
C THR A 100 13.59 -9.61 -14.63
N ASP A 101 14.85 -9.87 -14.31
CA ASP A 101 15.88 -10.30 -15.28
C ASP A 101 16.12 -11.83 -15.31
N ASP A 102 15.97 -12.53 -14.19
CA ASP A 102 16.32 -13.95 -14.06
C ASP A 102 15.11 -14.90 -14.13
N TRP A 103 13.90 -14.41 -13.87
CA TRP A 103 12.70 -15.23 -13.97
C TRP A 103 12.22 -15.43 -15.41
N SER A 104 11.63 -16.60 -15.63
CA SER A 104 10.84 -16.89 -16.82
C SER A 104 9.57 -16.02 -16.86
N HIS A 105 8.99 -15.88 -18.05
CA HIS A 105 7.77 -15.11 -18.23
C HIS A 105 6.62 -15.62 -17.32
N GLU A 106 6.45 -16.94 -17.21
CA GLU A 106 5.43 -17.54 -16.35
C GLU A 106 5.66 -17.26 -14.86
N GLN A 107 6.92 -17.24 -14.41
CA GLN A 107 7.25 -16.86 -13.02
C GLN A 107 6.91 -15.40 -12.74
N LEU A 108 7.21 -14.48 -13.68
CA LEU A 108 6.84 -13.07 -13.55
C LEU A 108 5.32 -12.88 -13.51
N LYS A 109 4.58 -13.57 -14.39
CA LYS A 109 3.11 -13.53 -14.41
C LYS A 109 2.51 -14.06 -13.11
N ALA A 110 3.02 -15.17 -12.60
CA ALA A 110 2.56 -15.75 -11.33
C ALA A 110 2.79 -14.79 -10.15
N GLN A 111 3.98 -14.19 -10.05
CA GLN A 111 4.27 -13.22 -9.00
C GLN A 111 3.47 -11.93 -9.15
N PHE A 112 3.30 -11.43 -10.38
CA PHE A 112 2.46 -10.27 -10.65
C PHE A 112 1.00 -10.51 -10.25
N ALA A 113 0.44 -11.70 -10.50
CA ALA A 113 -0.91 -12.04 -10.07
C ALA A 113 -1.04 -11.99 -8.54
N VAL A 114 -0.03 -12.47 -7.80
CA VAL A 114 0.00 -12.35 -6.33
C VAL A 114 0.02 -10.87 -5.91
N LEU A 115 0.89 -10.07 -6.52
CA LEU A 115 1.00 -8.63 -6.24
C LEU A 115 -0.31 -7.89 -6.53
N GLN A 116 -0.96 -8.20 -7.66
CA GLN A 116 -2.20 -7.58 -8.08
C GLN A 116 -3.32 -7.81 -7.06
N VAL A 117 -3.51 -9.05 -6.60
CA VAL A 117 -4.51 -9.37 -5.57
C VAL A 117 -4.20 -8.63 -4.27
N GLN A 118 -2.94 -8.68 -3.82
CA GLN A 118 -2.53 -8.00 -2.60
C GLN A 118 -2.73 -6.48 -2.65
N ILE A 119 -2.46 -5.85 -3.80
CA ILE A 119 -2.68 -4.40 -3.98
C ILE A 119 -4.17 -4.07 -3.99
N GLN A 120 -5.02 -4.91 -4.59
CA GLN A 120 -6.47 -4.70 -4.58
C GLN A 120 -7.04 -4.80 -3.15
N GLU A 121 -6.59 -5.79 -2.37
CA GLU A 121 -6.94 -5.92 -0.95
C GLU A 121 -6.44 -4.71 -0.15
N PHE A 122 -5.18 -4.32 -0.35
CA PHE A 122 -4.60 -3.14 0.31
C PHE A 122 -5.35 -1.85 -0.05
N ALA A 123 -5.74 -1.64 -1.31
CA ALA A 123 -6.52 -0.48 -1.72
C ALA A 123 -7.89 -0.44 -1.03
N PHE A 124 -8.52 -1.60 -0.79
CA PHE A 124 -9.75 -1.69 -0.02
C PHE A 124 -9.53 -1.33 1.46
N GLU A 125 -8.51 -1.90 2.10
CA GLU A 125 -8.12 -1.57 3.48
C GLU A 125 -7.81 -0.07 3.63
N LEU A 126 -7.10 0.50 2.68
CA LEU A 126 -6.71 1.92 2.70
C LEU A 126 -7.94 2.84 2.60
N LYS A 127 -8.95 2.48 1.80
CA LYS A 127 -10.23 3.21 1.74
C LYS A 127 -10.98 3.16 3.07
N ILE A 128 -10.97 2.03 3.77
CA ILE A 128 -11.56 1.92 5.11
C ILE A 128 -10.82 2.86 6.07
N LEU A 129 -9.49 2.80 6.09
CA LEU A 129 -8.66 3.66 6.94
C LEU A 129 -8.89 5.15 6.66
N MET A 130 -8.98 5.55 5.40
CA MET A 130 -9.26 6.94 5.04
C MET A 130 -10.59 7.42 5.60
N ARG A 131 -11.67 6.65 5.38
CA ARG A 131 -12.99 6.97 5.92
C ARG A 131 -12.96 7.07 7.45
N SER A 132 -12.31 6.13 8.12
CA SER A 132 -12.16 6.13 9.57
C SER A 132 -11.37 7.34 10.09
N PHE A 133 -10.31 7.74 9.39
CA PHE A 133 -9.46 8.85 9.83
C PHE A 133 -10.01 10.24 9.48
N GLU A 134 -10.87 10.35 8.46
CA GLU A 134 -11.68 11.56 8.23
C GLU A 134 -12.55 11.87 9.46
N GLU A 135 -13.18 10.84 10.05
CA GLU A 135 -13.98 10.99 11.29
C GLU A 135 -13.14 11.46 12.49
N ILE A 136 -11.81 11.26 12.49
CA ILE A 136 -10.90 11.80 13.51
C ILE A 136 -10.64 13.29 13.32
N GLN A 137 -10.50 13.77 12.07
CA GLN A 137 -10.16 15.16 11.78
C GLN A 137 -11.29 16.14 12.10
N ASP A 138 -12.54 15.70 12.02
CA ASP A 138 -13.73 16.50 12.31
C ASP A 138 -14.07 16.61 13.81
N LEU A 139 -13.28 15.98 14.69
CA LEU A 139 -13.48 16.04 16.13
C LEU A 139 -12.72 17.24 16.73
N PRO A 140 -13.40 18.10 17.52
CA PRO A 140 -12.83 19.33 18.07
C PRO A 140 -11.69 19.11 19.08
#